data_AF-A0ABD5YT14-F1
#
_entry.id   AF-A0ABD5YT14-F1
#
_cell.length_a   1.000
_cell.length_b   1.000
_cell.length_c   1.000
_cell.angle_alpha   90.00
_cell.angle_beta   90.00
_cell.angle_gamma   90.00
#
_symmetry.space_group_name_H-M   'P 1'
#
loop_
_entity.id
_entity.type
_entity.pdbx_description
1 polymer ?
#
loop_
_entity_poly.entity_id
_entity_poly.type
_entity_poly.pdbx_seq_one_letter_code
_entity_poly.pdbx_strand_id
1 'polypeptide(L)'
;MLSLLQTTGTAVPLSAWVVMLGAIVLLWGVAGWALYRTLTDEERKLDLIRDHGTIDTYSPRTMAELREWIEAHPDHPENETAKAAYNDCVETLHEIETPFYEWSDEQRAELEQL
;
A
#
# COMPACT_ATOMS: atom_id res chain seq x y z
N MET A 1 -65.44 -30.75 12.64
CA MET A 1 -64.74 -31.35 11.49
C MET A 1 -63.45 -30.58 11.23
N LEU A 2 -62.56 -30.57 12.23
CA LEU A 2 -61.23 -29.97 12.21
C LEU A 2 -60.25 -31.14 12.14
N SER A 3 -59.66 -31.45 10.98
CA SER A 3 -58.47 -32.32 10.92
C SER A 3 -57.72 -32.28 9.59
N LEU A 4 -57.83 -31.21 8.78
CA LEU A 4 -57.09 -31.10 7.50
C LEU A 4 -56.19 -29.86 7.44
N LEU A 5 -55.69 -29.43 8.61
CA LEU A 5 -54.47 -28.63 8.73
C LEU A 5 -53.31 -29.60 8.98
N GLN A 6 -53.05 -30.47 8.01
CA GLN A 6 -51.85 -31.29 8.03
C GLN A 6 -50.73 -30.42 7.46
N THR A 7 -50.03 -29.77 8.38
CA THR A 7 -48.79 -29.04 8.13
C THR A 7 -47.75 -30.01 7.57
N THR A 8 -47.71 -30.20 6.25
CA THR A 8 -46.53 -30.75 5.60
C THR A 8 -45.48 -29.66 5.61
N GLY A 9 -44.70 -29.60 6.69
CA GLY A 9 -43.45 -28.87 6.71
C GLY A 9 -42.63 -29.35 5.53
N THR A 10 -42.53 -28.55 4.48
CA THR A 10 -41.80 -28.89 3.27
C THR A 10 -40.32 -28.90 3.61
N ALA A 11 -39.80 -30.09 3.88
CA ALA A 11 -38.37 -30.28 4.06
C ALA A 11 -37.65 -29.78 2.80
N VAL A 12 -36.74 -28.82 2.97
CA VAL A 12 -35.94 -28.27 1.87
C VAL A 12 -35.07 -29.40 1.31
N PRO A 13 -35.12 -29.67 0.00
CA PRO A 13 -34.35 -30.76 -0.59
C PRO A 13 -32.85 -30.49 -0.42
N LEU A 14 -32.08 -31.55 -0.19
CA LEU A 14 -30.62 -31.47 0.01
C LEU A 14 -29.91 -30.71 -1.12
N SER A 15 -30.38 -30.86 -2.36
CA SER A 15 -29.86 -30.13 -3.52
C SER A 15 -29.98 -28.61 -3.38
N ALA A 16 -31.08 -28.11 -2.81
CA ALA A 16 -31.27 -26.68 -2.59
C ALA A 16 -30.27 -26.15 -1.53
N TRP A 17 -29.98 -26.93 -0.49
CA TRP A 17 -28.94 -26.60 0.48
C TRP A 17 -27.56 -26.52 -0.16
N VAL A 18 -27.21 -27.48 -1.01
CA VAL A 18 -25.92 -27.52 -1.72
C VAL A 18 -25.76 -26.29 -2.62
N VAL A 19 -26.79 -25.95 -3.40
CA VAL A 19 -26.75 -24.79 -4.30
C VAL A 19 -26.66 -23.49 -3.49
N MET A 20 -27.42 -23.37 -2.41
CA MET A 20 -27.43 -22.16 -1.57
C MET A 20 -26.07 -21.95 -0.89
N LEU A 21 -25.51 -22.99 -0.27
CA LEU A 21 -24.17 -22.90 0.34
C LEU A 21 -23.09 -22.68 -0.71
N GLY A 22 -23.20 -23.33 -1.86
CA GLY A 22 -22.29 -23.12 -3.00
C GLY A 22 -22.29 -21.67 -3.48
N ALA A 23 -23.46 -21.04 -3.62
CA ALA A 23 -23.57 -19.64 -4.02
C ALA A 23 -22.95 -18.70 -2.98
N ILE A 24 -23.17 -18.96 -1.69
CA ILE A 24 -22.58 -18.16 -0.59
C ILE A 24 -21.05 -18.27 -0.62
N VAL A 25 -20.52 -19.48 -0.73
CA VAL A 25 -19.07 -19.73 -0.76
C VAL A 25 -18.44 -19.16 -2.03
N LEU A 26 -19.07 -19.29 -3.19
CA LEU A 26 -18.54 -18.74 -4.42
C LEU A 26 -18.51 -17.21 -4.39
N LEU A 27 -19.57 -16.56 -3.91
CA LEU A 27 -19.62 -15.10 -3.86
C LEU A 27 -18.63 -14.55 -2.83
N TRP A 28 -18.73 -15.00 -1.59
CA TRP A 28 -17.96 -14.44 -0.48
C TRP A 28 -16.58 -15.05 -0.34
N GLY A 29 -16.45 -16.34 -0.62
CA GLY A 29 -15.17 -17.04 -0.54
C GLY A 29 -14.22 -16.59 -1.65
N VAL A 30 -14.68 -16.44 -2.90
CA VAL A 30 -13.80 -15.96 -3.98
C VAL A 30 -13.42 -14.50 -3.77
N ALA A 31 -14.38 -13.63 -3.40
CA ALA A 31 -14.09 -12.24 -3.12
C ALA A 31 -13.15 -12.07 -1.91
N GLY A 32 -13.41 -12.79 -0.82
CA GLY A 32 -12.58 -12.77 0.38
C GLY A 32 -11.19 -13.35 0.13
N TRP A 33 -11.09 -14.44 -0.62
CA TRP A 33 -9.80 -15.03 -1.01
C TRP A 33 -9.00 -14.10 -1.92
N ALA A 34 -9.65 -13.49 -2.93
CA ALA A 34 -9.00 -12.52 -3.81
C ALA A 34 -8.48 -11.32 -3.02
N LEU A 35 -9.30 -10.77 -2.12
CA LEU A 35 -8.90 -9.66 -1.25
C LEU A 35 -7.74 -10.06 -0.33
N TYR A 36 -7.84 -11.20 0.36
CA TYR A 36 -6.79 -11.71 1.22
C TYR A 36 -5.48 -11.91 0.45
N ARG A 37 -5.56 -12.51 -0.75
CA ARG A 37 -4.40 -12.73 -1.60
C ARG A 37 -3.79 -11.40 -2.04
N THR A 38 -4.59 -10.43 -2.46
CA THR A 38 -4.10 -9.10 -2.87
C THR A 38 -3.38 -8.41 -1.71
N LEU A 39 -4.00 -8.37 -0.53
CA LEU A 39 -3.41 -7.75 0.65
C LEU A 39 -2.13 -8.47 1.10
N THR A 40 -2.12 -9.80 1.07
CA THR A 40 -0.93 -10.60 1.44
C THR A 40 0.18 -10.49 0.39
N ASP A 41 -0.17 -10.45 -0.91
CA ASP A 41 0.82 -10.24 -1.98
C ASP A 41 1.40 -8.82 -1.91
N GLU A 42 0.63 -7.82 -1.46
CA GLU A 42 1.12 -6.47 -1.16
C GLU A 42 2.05 -6.47 0.06
N GLU A 43 1.67 -7.11 1.18
CA GLU A 43 2.54 -7.25 2.36
C GLU A 43 3.85 -7.97 2.01
N ARG A 44 3.79 -9.04 1.21
CA ARG A 44 4.99 -9.74 0.75
C ARG A 44 5.85 -8.88 -0.20
N LYS A 45 5.24 -8.05 -1.04
CA LYS A 45 5.98 -7.09 -1.88
C LYS A 45 6.60 -5.98 -1.04
N LEU A 46 5.91 -5.51 0.00
CA LEU A 46 6.43 -4.52 0.95
C LEU A 46 7.60 -5.10 1.76
N ASP A 47 7.51 -6.35 2.20
CA ASP A 47 8.63 -7.03 2.86
C ASP A 47 9.82 -7.22 1.91
N LEU A 48 9.58 -7.50 0.62
CA LEU A 48 10.64 -7.57 -0.38
C LEU A 48 11.25 -6.21 -0.71
N ILE A 49 10.47 -5.11 -0.71
CA ILE A 49 10.99 -3.74 -0.82
C ILE A 49 11.82 -3.37 0.41
N ARG A 50 11.40 -3.80 1.61
CA ARG A 50 12.14 -3.60 2.85
C ARG A 50 13.46 -4.39 2.86
N ASP A 51 13.49 -5.59 2.28
CA ASP A 51 14.69 -6.42 2.18
C ASP A 51 15.61 -6.06 0.99
N HIS A 52 15.11 -5.44 -0.08
CA HIS A 52 15.93 -5.05 -1.25
C HIS A 52 16.64 -3.70 -1.16
N GLY A 53 16.61 -3.05 0.00
CA GLY A 53 17.36 -1.82 0.21
C GLY A 53 16.72 -0.67 -0.54
N THR A 54 16.30 0.32 0.24
CA THR A 54 16.05 1.71 -0.11
C THR A 54 16.21 2.04 -1.61
N ILE A 55 15.18 1.75 -2.41
CA ILE A 55 15.12 2.26 -3.78
C ILE A 55 14.72 3.71 -3.64
N ASP A 56 15.72 4.59 -3.57
CA ASP A 56 15.46 6.00 -3.62
C ASP A 56 14.81 6.33 -4.98
N THR A 57 13.51 6.60 -4.92
CA THR A 57 12.70 6.98 -6.09
C THR A 57 12.69 8.50 -6.28
N TYR A 58 13.49 9.24 -5.49
CA TYR A 58 13.60 10.68 -5.63
C TYR A 58 14.67 11.05 -6.66
N SER A 59 14.23 11.75 -7.71
CA SER A 59 15.15 12.30 -8.71
C SER A 59 15.83 13.58 -8.18
N PRO A 60 17.04 13.93 -8.67
CA PRO A 60 17.71 15.17 -8.29
C PRO A 60 16.82 16.41 -8.44
N ARG A 61 16.00 16.43 -9.49
CA ARG A 61 15.04 17.51 -9.75
C ARG A 61 13.99 17.63 -8.65
N THR A 62 13.43 16.52 -8.20
CA THR A 62 12.40 16.51 -7.14
C THR A 62 12.97 17.01 -5.81
N MET A 63 14.21 16.65 -5.49
CA MET A 63 14.89 17.14 -4.29
C MET A 63 15.17 18.65 -4.36
N ALA A 64 15.56 19.18 -5.52
CA ALA A 64 15.74 20.61 -5.72
C ALA A 64 14.40 21.38 -5.57
N GLU A 65 13.32 20.88 -6.17
CA GLU A 65 11.98 21.48 -6.05
C GLU A 65 11.48 21.44 -4.59
N LEU A 66 11.76 20.37 -3.84
CA LEU A 66 11.40 20.27 -2.42
C LEU A 66 12.19 21.26 -1.55
N ARG A 67 13.51 21.38 -1.77
CA ARG A 67 14.35 22.37 -1.08
C ARG A 67 13.85 23.79 -1.33
N GLU A 68 13.60 24.14 -2.59
CA GLU A 68 13.07 25.46 -2.97
C GLU A 68 11.73 25.74 -2.27
N TRP A 69 10.84 24.73 -2.23
CA TRP A 69 9.56 24.87 -1.55
C TRP A 69 9.70 25.10 -0.05
N ILE A 70 10.59 24.35 0.62
CA ILE A 70 10.89 24.49 2.07
C ILE A 70 11.42 25.89 2.37
N GLU A 71 12.36 26.38 1.56
CA GLU A 71 12.96 27.71 1.73
C GLU A 71 11.94 28.84 1.48
N ALA A 72 11.03 28.65 0.53
CA ALA A 72 9.98 29.62 0.21
C ALA A 72 8.84 29.68 1.23
N HIS A 73 8.65 28.64 2.06
CA HIS A 73 7.49 28.51 2.96
C HIS A 73 7.87 28.21 4.42
N PRO A 74 8.70 29.04 5.08
CA PRO A 74 9.22 28.76 6.43
C PRO A 74 8.12 28.65 7.51
N ASP A 75 7.04 29.42 7.38
CA ASP A 75 5.94 29.45 8.36
C ASP A 75 4.79 28.49 8.02
N HIS A 76 4.93 27.68 6.97
CA HIS A 76 3.87 26.73 6.60
C HIS A 76 3.79 25.59 7.61
N PRO A 77 2.59 25.14 8.03
CA PRO A 77 2.43 24.09 9.04
C PRO A 77 3.15 22.78 8.71
N GLU A 78 3.34 22.50 7.42
CA GLU A 78 4.02 21.28 6.93
C GLU A 78 5.51 21.46 6.66
N ASN A 79 6.09 22.64 6.92
CA ASN A 79 7.50 22.93 6.65
C ASN A 79 8.44 21.97 7.39
N GLU A 80 8.19 21.73 8.67
CA GLU A 80 8.99 20.83 9.49
C GLU A 80 8.88 19.36 9.02
N THR A 81 7.69 18.94 8.58
CA THR A 81 7.49 17.61 7.99
C THR A 81 8.25 17.48 6.68
N ALA A 82 8.24 18.52 5.84
CA ALA A 82 8.96 18.53 4.57
C ALA A 82 10.49 18.52 4.78
N LYS A 83 11.01 19.25 5.77
CA LYS A 83 12.43 19.19 6.18
C LYS A 83 12.82 17.80 6.64
N ALA A 84 12.02 17.18 7.50
CA ALA A 84 12.28 15.84 7.99
C ALA A 84 12.34 14.83 6.83
N ALA A 85 11.38 14.90 5.90
CA ALA A 85 11.38 14.05 4.70
C ALA A 85 12.59 14.33 3.79
N TYR A 86 12.97 15.59 3.60
CA TYR A 86 14.15 15.97 2.83
C TYR A 86 15.44 15.38 3.44
N ASN A 87 15.61 15.52 4.76
CA ASN A 87 16.79 15.05 5.48
C ASN A 87 16.91 13.52 5.48
N ASP A 88 15.79 12.80 5.60
CA ASP A 88 15.72 11.33 5.48
C ASP A 88 16.16 10.85 4.08
N CYS A 89 15.77 11.58 3.04
CA CYS A 89 16.19 11.28 1.66
C CYS A 89 17.69 11.53 1.47
N VAL A 90 18.24 12.61 2.04
CA VAL A 90 19.68 12.90 1.99
C VAL A 90 20.49 11.80 2.70
N GLU A 91 20.05 11.37 3.88
CA GLU A 91 20.68 10.27 4.63
C GLU A 91 20.68 8.97 3.82
N THR A 92 19.52 8.61 3.31
CA THR A 92 19.34 7.47 2.40
C THR A 92 20.28 7.51 1.20
N LEU A 93 20.42 8.65 0.53
CA LEU A 93 21.28 8.82 -0.64
C LEU A 93 22.77 8.67 -0.34
N HIS A 94 23.18 8.95 0.90
CA HIS A 94 24.53 8.71 1.37
C HIS A 94 24.80 7.23 1.66
N GLU A 95 23.79 6.46 2.04
CA GLU A 95 23.94 5.04 2.38
C GLU A 95 23.91 4.12 1.14
N ILE A 96 23.26 4.54 0.05
CA ILE A 96 23.11 3.71 -1.16
C ILE A 96 24.29 3.87 -2.12
N GLU A 97 24.97 2.76 -2.44
CA GLU A 97 26.08 2.74 -3.40
C GLU A 97 25.64 3.04 -4.85
N THR A 98 24.42 2.65 -5.24
CA THR A 98 23.89 2.86 -6.61
C THR A 98 22.44 3.35 -6.56
N PRO A 99 22.20 4.67 -6.58
CA PRO A 99 20.84 5.21 -6.64
C PRO A 99 20.16 4.87 -7.96
N PHE A 100 18.83 4.83 -7.96
CA PHE A 100 18.03 4.52 -9.14
C PHE A 100 18.13 5.60 -10.24
N TYR A 101 18.18 6.86 -9.84
CA TYR A 101 18.44 7.99 -10.74
C TYR A 101 19.94 8.31 -10.82
N GLU A 102 20.37 8.80 -11.98
CA GLU A 102 21.72 9.33 -12.13
C GLU A 102 21.82 10.67 -11.39
N TRP A 103 22.65 10.68 -10.34
CA TRP A 103 23.05 11.86 -9.61
C TRP A 103 24.44 12.29 -10.08
N SER A 104 24.60 13.54 -10.48
CA SER A 104 25.95 14.09 -10.73
C SER A 104 26.68 14.30 -9.41
N ASP A 105 28.02 14.31 -9.45
CA ASP A 105 28.85 14.59 -8.27
C ASP A 105 28.53 15.98 -7.67
N GLU A 106 28.21 16.96 -8.52
CA GLU A 106 27.77 18.29 -8.10
C GLU A 106 26.43 18.25 -7.36
N GLN A 107 25.44 17.53 -7.90
CA GLN A 107 24.12 17.39 -7.26
C GLN A 107 24.21 16.67 -5.91
N ARG A 108 25.09 15.67 -5.78
CA ARG A 108 25.35 15.02 -4.49
C ARG A 108 26.05 15.96 -3.51
N ALA A 109 26.97 16.80 -3.99
CA ALA A 109 27.68 17.76 -3.15
C ALA A 109 26.78 18.88 -2.63
N GLU A 110 25.70 19.21 -3.35
CA GLU A 110 24.70 20.20 -2.95
C GLU A 110 23.67 19.66 -1.95
N LEU A 111 23.61 18.34 -1.73
CA LEU A 111 22.72 17.75 -0.73
C LEU A 111 23.28 17.98 0.68
N GLU A 112 22.72 18.98 1.35
CA GLU A 112 22.97 19.25 2.77
C GLU A 112 21.68 19.15 3.58
N GLN A 113 21.73 18.57 4.77
CA GLN A 113 20.56 18.54 5.67
C GLN A 113 20.13 19.97 6.02
N LEU A 114 18.80 20.20 6.01
CA LEU A 114 18.12 21.47 6.28
C LEU A 114 17.69 21.61 7.74
#